data_AF-A0A8X7Q0D0-F1
#
_entry.id   AF-A0A8X7Q0D0-F1
#
_cell.length_a   1.000
_cell.length_b   1.000
_cell.length_c   1.000
_cell.angle_alpha   90.00
_cell.angle_beta   90.00
_cell.angle_gamma   90.00
#
_symmetry.space_group_name_H-M   'P 1'
#
loop_
_entity.id
_entity.type
_entity.pdbx_description
1 polymer ?
#
loop_
_entity_poly.entity_id
_entity_poly.type
_entity_poly.pdbx_seq_one_letter_code
_entity_poly.pdbx_strand_id
1 'polypeptide(L)'
;MGGCISIQISGDSDHIRNLEKNLVALEETIRVLKSRRYDVLRRVQEEEGKGQQRLNEVQVWLTSVQTIENHFDDLNITRTRELQRLCLLGVCSKNVKSSFHYGRRVSLMLKEVESLISNGVLKLLRLNRRL
;
A
#
# COMPACT_ATOMS: atom_id res chain seq x y z
N MET A 1 44.38 -0.66 23.08
CA MET A 1 43.13 -1.45 23.03
C MET A 1 41.98 -0.49 23.30
N GLY A 2 41.43 0.15 22.26
CA GLY A 2 40.28 1.03 22.40
C GLY A 2 39.01 0.23 22.16
N GLY A 3 38.26 -0.07 23.21
CA GLY A 3 37.02 -0.82 23.12
C GLY A 3 35.92 0.03 22.47
N CYS A 4 35.36 -0.45 21.37
CA CYS A 4 34.13 0.07 20.81
C CYS A 4 33.00 -0.25 21.79
N ILE A 5 32.42 0.79 22.41
CA ILE A 5 31.17 0.66 23.16
C ILE A 5 30.08 0.44 22.13
N SER A 6 29.68 -0.83 21.98
CA SER A 6 28.49 -1.22 21.25
C SER A 6 27.27 -0.70 22.02
N ILE A 7 26.77 0.48 21.66
CA ILE A 7 25.45 0.93 22.11
C ILE A 7 24.44 -0.01 21.44
N GLN A 8 23.90 -0.94 22.23
CA GLN A 8 22.76 -1.75 21.82
C GLN A 8 21.54 -0.83 21.67
N ILE A 9 21.22 -0.47 20.43
CA ILE A 9 19.94 0.16 20.10
C ILE A 9 18.95 -0.98 19.80
N SER A 10 18.32 -1.53 20.85
CA SER A 10 17.32 -2.60 20.67
C SER A 10 15.93 -2.09 20.24
N GLY A 11 15.67 -0.78 20.31
CA GLY A 11 14.37 -0.19 19.94
C GLY A 11 14.23 0.20 18.46
N ASP A 12 15.29 0.69 17.83
CA ASP A 12 15.22 1.18 16.44
C ASP A 12 15.23 0.03 15.41
N SER A 13 15.89 -1.09 15.72
CA SER A 13 15.95 -2.26 14.82
C SER A 13 14.59 -2.89 14.58
N ASP A 14 13.74 -2.94 15.60
CA ASP A 14 12.40 -3.51 15.49
C ASP A 14 11.45 -2.61 14.69
N HIS A 15 11.58 -1.29 14.85
CA HIS A 15 10.81 -0.34 14.06
C HIS A 15 11.16 -0.40 12.57
N ILE A 16 12.46 -0.45 12.24
CA ILE A 16 12.95 -0.56 10.87
C ILE A 16 12.50 -1.88 10.24
N ARG A 17 12.72 -3.00 10.94
CA ARG A 17 12.29 -4.33 10.47
C ARG A 17 10.78 -4.40 10.25
N ASN A 18 9.98 -3.80 11.12
CA ASN A 18 8.53 -3.74 10.93
C ASN A 18 8.13 -2.86 9.75
N LEU A 19 8.82 -1.74 9.52
CA LEU A 19 8.59 -0.90 8.35
C LEU A 19 8.92 -1.63 7.06
N GLU A 20 10.07 -2.31 6.99
CA GLU A 20 10.47 -3.11 5.84
C GLU A 20 9.45 -4.21 5.54
N LYS A 21 9.01 -4.95 6.57
CA LYS A 21 7.92 -5.94 6.44
C LYS A 21 6.63 -5.33 5.91
N ASN A 22 6.23 -4.17 6.43
CA ASN A 22 5.02 -3.49 5.98
C ASN A 22 5.14 -3.00 4.53
N LEU A 23 6.33 -2.56 4.10
CA LEU A 23 6.59 -2.17 2.72
C LEU A 23 6.46 -3.37 1.77
N VAL A 24 7.06 -4.51 2.12
CA VAL A 24 6.93 -5.75 1.33
C VAL A 24 5.46 -6.18 1.23
N ALA A 25 4.75 -6.21 2.36
CA ALA A 25 3.32 -6.54 2.38
C ALA A 25 2.49 -5.55 1.55
N LEU A 26 2.81 -4.25 1.59
CA LEU A 26 2.14 -3.24 0.80
C LEU A 26 2.38 -3.43 -0.71
N GLU A 27 3.59 -3.76 -1.13
CA GLU A 27 3.87 -4.07 -2.53
C GLU A 27 3.07 -5.26 -3.05
N GLU A 28 3.05 -6.35 -2.28
CA GLU A 28 2.34 -7.57 -2.63
C GLU A 28 0.83 -7.32 -2.72
N THR A 29 0.26 -6.63 -1.74
CA THR A 29 -1.16 -6.31 -1.72
C THR A 29 -1.55 -5.33 -2.83
N ILE A 30 -0.72 -4.34 -3.17
CA ILE A 30 -0.97 -3.46 -4.33
C ILE A 30 -0.96 -4.24 -5.65
N ARG A 31 -0.08 -5.22 -5.82
CA ARG A 31 -0.09 -6.11 -7.00
C ARG A 31 -1.42 -6.88 -7.09
N VAL A 32 -1.89 -7.43 -5.97
CA VAL A 32 -3.19 -8.12 -5.91
C VAL A 32 -4.33 -7.16 -6.23
N LEU A 33 -4.31 -5.94 -5.70
CA LEU A 33 -5.35 -4.94 -5.95
C LEU A 33 -5.40 -4.52 -7.43
N LYS A 34 -4.23 -4.32 -8.07
CA LYS A 34 -4.11 -4.04 -9.52
C LYS A 34 -4.73 -5.15 -10.36
N SER A 35 -4.43 -6.41 -10.04
CA SER A 35 -5.02 -7.57 -10.73
C SER A 35 -6.55 -7.60 -10.56
N ARG A 36 -7.06 -7.35 -9.35
CA ARG A 36 -8.52 -7.28 -9.12
C ARG A 36 -9.18 -6.14 -9.87
N ARG A 37 -8.53 -4.97 -9.93
CA ARG A 37 -9.04 -3.83 -10.71
C ARG A 37 -9.18 -4.20 -12.18
N TYR A 38 -8.18 -4.88 -12.74
CA TYR A 38 -8.23 -5.37 -14.11
C TYR A 38 -9.42 -6.33 -14.34
N ASP A 39 -9.61 -7.31 -13.45
CA ASP A 39 -10.72 -8.27 -13.57
C ASP A 39 -12.10 -7.60 -13.47
N VAL A 40 -12.27 -6.65 -12.53
CA VAL A 40 -13.51 -5.87 -12.41
C VAL A 40 -13.75 -5.04 -13.66
N LEU A 41 -12.72 -4.33 -14.14
CA LEU A 41 -12.84 -3.48 -15.32
C LEU A 41 -13.22 -4.27 -16.57
N ARG A 42 -12.58 -5.43 -16.79
CA ARG A 42 -12.90 -6.32 -17.92
C ARG A 42 -14.38 -6.72 -17.89
N ARG A 43 -14.89 -7.17 -16.73
CA ARG A 43 -16.31 -7.55 -16.59
C ARG A 43 -17.25 -6.37 -16.78
N VAL A 44 -16.90 -5.22 -16.24
CA VAL A 44 -17.70 -3.99 -16.44
C VAL A 44 -17.80 -3.65 -17.92
N GLN A 45 -16.70 -3.73 -18.67
CA GLN A 45 -16.69 -3.49 -20.11
C GLN A 45 -17.52 -4.53 -20.87
N GLU A 46 -17.45 -5.81 -20.50
CA GLU A 46 -18.29 -6.86 -21.07
C GLU A 46 -19.79 -6.59 -20.86
N GLU A 47 -20.19 -6.22 -19.65
CA GLU A 47 -21.59 -5.91 -19.32
C GLU A 47 -22.08 -4.60 -19.98
N GLU A 48 -21.23 -3.57 -20.00
CA GLU A 48 -21.50 -2.31 -20.73
C GLU A 48 -21.67 -2.57 -22.23
N GLY A 49 -20.88 -3.49 -22.81
CA GLY A 49 -21.03 -3.94 -24.20
C GLY A 49 -22.36 -4.66 -24.48
N LYS A 50 -23.00 -5.24 -23.45
CA LYS A 50 -24.35 -5.83 -23.54
C LYS A 50 -25.47 -4.80 -23.30
N GLY A 51 -25.12 -3.52 -23.16
CA GLY A 51 -26.07 -2.43 -22.90
C GLY A 51 -26.42 -2.22 -21.43
N GLN A 52 -25.77 -2.91 -20.50
CA GLN A 52 -25.95 -2.66 -19.07
C GLN A 52 -25.22 -1.40 -18.63
N GLN A 53 -25.79 -0.63 -17.71
CA GLN A 53 -25.08 0.50 -17.12
C GLN A 53 -24.23 0.05 -15.93
N ARG A 54 -23.00 0.56 -15.86
CA ARG A 54 -22.14 0.39 -14.68
C ARG A 54 -22.79 0.98 -13.44
N LEU A 55 -22.68 0.24 -12.35
CA LEU A 55 -23.16 0.71 -11.05
C LEU A 55 -22.25 1.82 -10.50
N ASN A 56 -22.85 2.84 -9.91
CA ASN A 56 -22.13 3.93 -9.24
C ASN A 56 -21.16 3.40 -8.18
N GLU A 57 -21.54 2.36 -7.44
CA GLU A 57 -20.66 1.74 -6.44
C GLU A 57 -19.41 1.07 -7.04
N VAL A 58 -19.49 0.59 -8.29
CA VAL A 58 -18.34 0.04 -9.02
C VAL A 58 -17.45 1.18 -9.50
N GLN A 59 -18.04 2.29 -9.96
CA GLN A 59 -17.28 3.48 -10.35
C GLN A 59 -16.51 4.06 -9.16
N VAL A 60 -17.15 4.21 -8.00
CA VAL A 60 -16.49 4.69 -6.77
C VAL A 60 -15.34 3.78 -6.38
N TRP A 61 -15.53 2.46 -6.46
CA TRP A 61 -14.47 1.51 -6.16
C TRP A 61 -13.29 1.65 -7.13
N LEU A 62 -13.54 1.71 -8.45
CA LEU A 62 -12.49 1.88 -9.46
C LEU A 62 -11.68 3.17 -9.25
N THR A 63 -12.36 4.29 -8.98
CA THR A 63 -11.70 5.57 -8.70
C THR A 63 -10.87 5.49 -7.41
N SER A 64 -11.40 4.85 -6.36
CA SER A 64 -10.67 4.68 -5.10
C SER A 64 -9.39 3.86 -5.27
N VAL A 65 -9.45 2.78 -6.07
CA VAL A 65 -8.24 1.99 -6.38
C VAL A 65 -7.22 2.82 -7.15
N GLN A 66 -7.65 3.60 -8.15
CA GLN A 66 -6.73 4.47 -8.90
C GLN A 66 -6.04 5.49 -7.99
N THR A 67 -6.76 6.09 -7.04
CA THR A 67 -6.19 7.01 -6.05
C THR A 67 -5.12 6.33 -5.19
N ILE A 68 -5.37 5.11 -4.72
CA ILE A 68 -4.41 4.34 -3.92
C ILE A 68 -3.18 3.94 -4.73
N GLU A 69 -3.35 3.57 -6.00
CA GLU A 69 -2.21 3.28 -6.89
C GLU A 69 -1.31 4.51 -7.05
N ASN A 70 -1.88 5.70 -7.26
CA ASN A 70 -1.12 6.94 -7.37
C ASN A 70 -0.40 7.26 -6.05
N HIS A 71 -1.08 7.14 -4.91
CA HIS A 71 -0.46 7.37 -3.61
C HIS A 71 0.67 6.37 -3.31
N PHE A 72 0.52 5.12 -3.75
CA PHE A 72 1.57 4.11 -3.64
C PHE A 72 2.79 4.49 -4.48
N ASP A 73 2.58 4.96 -5.72
CA ASP A 73 3.67 5.39 -6.59
C ASP A 73 4.44 6.58 -5.96
N ASP A 74 3.74 7.57 -5.40
CA ASP A 74 4.35 8.69 -4.65
C ASP A 74 5.13 8.21 -3.41
N LEU A 75 4.56 7.27 -2.66
CA LEU A 75 5.21 6.67 -1.49
C LEU A 75 6.46 5.89 -1.89
N ASN A 76 6.41 5.21 -3.03
CA ASN A 76 7.49 4.37 -3.52
C ASN A 76 8.70 5.18 -3.99
N ILE A 77 8.47 6.33 -4.65
CA ILE A 77 9.53 7.26 -5.08
C ILE A 77 10.41 7.70 -3.90
N THR A 78 9.81 7.88 -2.72
CA THR A 78 10.52 8.37 -1.52
C THR A 78 11.09 7.26 -0.64
N ARG A 79 10.84 5.99 -0.97
CA ARG A 79 11.19 4.82 -0.12
C ARG A 79 12.66 4.78 0.27
N THR A 80 13.57 4.80 -0.71
CA THR A 80 15.01 4.67 -0.46
C THR A 80 15.52 5.77 0.48
N ARG A 81 15.05 7.01 0.28
CA ARG A 81 15.41 8.16 1.12
C ARG A 81 14.93 7.98 2.56
N GLU A 82 13.70 7.50 2.77
CA GLU A 82 13.13 7.32 4.11
C GLU A 82 13.76 6.13 4.84
N LEU A 83 14.08 5.04 4.14
CA LEU A 83 14.84 3.92 4.71
C LEU A 83 16.27 4.34 5.07
N GLN A 84 16.95 5.10 4.22
CA GLN A 84 18.28 5.64 4.55
C GLN A 84 18.26 6.56 5.77
N ARG A 85 17.22 7.39 5.94
CA ARG A 85 17.05 8.24 7.14
C ARG A 85 16.94 7.43 8.43
N LEU A 86 16.40 6.21 8.34
CA LEU A 86 16.26 5.29 9.46
C LEU A 86 17.54 4.48 9.72
N CYS A 87 18.29 4.12 8.67
CA CYS A 87 19.43 3.20 8.76
C CYS A 87 20.81 3.85 9.02
N LEU A 88 20.94 5.18 9.20
CA LEU A 88 22.24 5.82 9.43
C LEU A 88 22.79 5.57 10.86
N LEU A 89 23.34 4.36 11.05
CA LEU A 89 24.55 3.99 11.81
C LEU A 89 25.00 4.99 12.89
N GLY A 90 24.17 5.24 13.91
CA GLY A 90 24.58 5.93 15.13
C GLY A 90 24.67 7.47 15.06
N VAL A 91 24.31 8.09 13.94
CA VAL A 91 24.05 9.55 13.90
C VAL A 91 22.65 9.75 13.36
N CYS A 92 21.67 9.75 14.26
CA CYS A 92 20.29 10.01 13.92
C CYS A 92 20.19 11.33 13.13
N SER A 93 19.69 11.24 11.89
CA SER A 93 19.31 12.43 11.13
C SER A 93 18.33 13.27 11.96
N LYS A 94 18.41 14.60 11.86
CA LYS A 94 17.63 15.59 12.62
C LYS A 94 16.08 15.50 12.45
N ASN A 95 15.53 14.47 11.82
CA ASN A 95 14.12 14.36 11.45
C ASN A 95 13.49 12.98 11.67
N VAL A 96 13.63 12.40 12.87
CA VAL A 96 12.86 11.22 13.35
C VAL A 96 11.36 11.33 13.05
N LYS A 97 10.81 12.54 13.12
CA LYS A 97 9.41 12.84 12.77
C LYS A 97 9.07 12.41 11.33
N SER A 98 9.93 12.68 10.34
CA SER A 98 9.68 12.34 8.93
C SER A 98 9.53 10.83 8.75
N SER A 99 10.45 10.06 9.31
CA SER A 99 10.45 8.60 9.18
C SER A 99 9.27 7.96 9.91
N PHE A 100 8.88 8.49 11.08
CA PHE A 100 7.66 8.08 11.76
C PHE A 100 6.40 8.37 10.92
N HIS A 101 6.31 9.55 10.31
CA HIS A 101 5.21 9.89 9.40
C HIS A 101 5.18 8.96 8.19
N TYR A 102 6.34 8.62 7.62
CA TYR A 102 6.43 7.66 6.53
C TYR A 102 5.92 6.28 6.94
N GLY A 103 6.38 5.75 8.06
CA GLY A 103 5.91 4.46 8.57
C GLY A 103 4.41 4.43 8.84
N ARG A 104 3.85 5.51 9.42
CA ARG A 104 2.40 5.66 9.60
C ARG A 104 1.66 5.67 8.25
N ARG A 105 2.18 6.34 7.23
CA ARG A 105 1.57 6.35 5.89
C ARG A 105 1.56 4.94 5.28
N VAL A 106 2.65 4.19 5.37
CA VAL A 106 2.71 2.78 4.91
C VAL A 106 1.63 1.94 5.58
N SER A 107 1.53 1.99 6.92
CA SER A 107 0.55 1.19 7.66
C SER A 107 -0.90 1.58 7.37
N LEU A 108 -1.20 2.87 7.17
CA LEU A 108 -2.55 3.32 6.80
C LEU A 108 -2.92 2.85 5.40
N MET A 109 -2.01 3.02 4.43
CA MET A 109 -2.24 2.59 3.06
C MET A 109 -2.45 1.08 2.96
N LEU A 110 -1.68 0.28 3.71
CA LEU A 110 -1.86 -1.17 3.74
C LEU A 110 -3.30 -1.56 4.15
N LYS A 111 -3.84 -0.94 5.20
CA LYS A 111 -5.24 -1.17 5.64
C LYS A 111 -6.26 -0.74 4.58
N GLU A 112 -6.01 0.38 3.90
CA GLU A 112 -6.88 0.86 2.82
C GLU A 112 -6.89 -0.11 1.63
N VAL A 113 -5.72 -0.62 1.24
CA VAL A 113 -5.56 -1.62 0.18
C VAL A 113 -6.30 -2.91 0.53
N GLU A 114 -6.14 -3.44 1.74
CA GLU A 114 -6.83 -4.64 2.22
C GLU A 114 -8.36 -4.49 2.21
N SER A 115 -8.86 -3.32 2.59
CA SER A 115 -10.29 -2.97 2.52
C SER A 115 -10.79 -2.96 1.06
N LEU A 116 -10.06 -2.31 0.15
CA LEU A 116 -10.42 -2.26 -1.26
C LEU A 116 -10.39 -3.64 -1.93
N ILE A 117 -9.40 -4.46 -1.60
CA ILE A 117 -9.28 -5.86 -2.00
C ILE A 117 -10.57 -6.60 -1.61
N SER A 118 -10.99 -6.53 -0.34
CA SER A 118 -12.18 -7.20 0.17
C SER A 118 -13.46 -6.72 -0.53
N ASN A 119 -13.59 -5.40 -0.71
CA ASN A 119 -14.73 -4.80 -1.40
C ASN A 119 -14.82 -5.22 -2.87
N GLY A 120 -13.70 -5.33 -3.58
CA GLY A 120 -13.65 -5.74 -4.99
C GLY A 120 -14.21 -7.14 -5.21
N VAL A 121 -13.92 -8.10 -4.31
CA VAL A 121 -14.48 -9.46 -4.37
C VAL A 121 -16.01 -9.42 -4.29
N LEU A 122 -16.55 -8.60 -3.39
CA LEU A 122 -18.00 -8.44 -3.29
C LEU A 122 -18.60 -7.82 -4.56
N LYS A 123 -17.90 -6.91 -5.25
CA LYS A 123 -18.37 -6.36 -6.54
C LYS A 123 -18.37 -7.41 -7.64
N LEU A 124 -17.31 -8.22 -7.75
CA LEU A 124 -17.24 -9.32 -8.71
C LEU A 124 -18.38 -10.33 -8.52
N LEU A 125 -18.71 -10.67 -7.26
CA LEU A 125 -19.84 -11.56 -6.94
C LEU A 125 -21.19 -10.94 -7.30
N ARG A 126 -21.38 -9.63 -7.08
CA ARG A 126 -22.62 -8.92 -7.45
C ARG A 126 -22.82 -8.85 -8.95
N LEU A 127 -21.76 -8.61 -9.73
CA LEU A 127 -21.82 -8.61 -11.19
C LEU A 127 -22.21 -9.99 -11.75
N ASN A 128 -21.68 -11.07 -11.17
CA ASN A 128 -21.98 -12.44 -11.60
C ASN A 128 -23.44 -12.87 -11.38
N ARG A 129 -24.17 -12.25 -10.45
CA ARG A 129 -25.58 -12.58 -10.18
C ARG A 129 -26.58 -11.89 -11.12
N ARG A 130 -26.10 -11.04 -12.05
CA ARG A 130 -26.94 -10.39 -13.07
C ARG A 130 -26.95 -11.11 -14.42
N LEU A 131 -26.20 -12.22 -14.53
CA LEU A 131 -26.26 -13.20 -15.60
C LEU A 131 -27.22 -14.32 -15.21
#